data_AF-A0A6B9P3V9-F1
#
_entry.id   AF-A0A6B9P3V9-F1
#
_cell.length_a   1.000
_cell.length_b   1.000
_cell.length_c   1.000
_cell.angle_alpha   90.00
_cell.angle_beta   90.00
_cell.angle_gamma   90.00
#
_symmetry.space_group_name_H-M   'P 1'
#
loop_
_entity.id
_entity.type
_entity.pdbx_description
1 polymer ?
#
loop_
_entity_poly.entity_id
_entity_poly.type
_entity_poly.pdbx_seq_one_letter_code
_entity_poly.pdbx_strand_id
1 'polypeptide(L)'
;MFILFYRFLFFFIDLLKIQRESFYSFLKTGLIQEISLNKPIFWNNHNLQIIFYSQYYKLVPILLNSQIAIYESKTFSCKLYLPVH
;
A
#
# COMPACT_ATOMS: atom_id res chain seq x y z
N MET A 1 -22.61 0.20 -34.29
CA MET A 1 -23.41 -0.17 -33.10
C MET A 1 -22.57 -0.62 -31.90
N PHE A 2 -21.46 -1.33 -32.09
CA PHE A 2 -20.58 -1.77 -30.99
C PHE A 2 -19.83 -0.64 -30.25
N ILE A 3 -19.36 0.39 -30.95
CA ILE A 3 -18.59 1.50 -30.36
C ILE A 3 -19.43 2.37 -29.40
N LEU A 4 -20.72 2.55 -29.70
CA LEU A 4 -21.66 3.27 -28.83
C LEU A 4 -21.92 2.51 -27.53
N PHE A 5 -21.95 1.17 -27.58
CA PHE A 5 -22.13 0.32 -26.39
C PHE A 5 -20.91 0.40 -25.45
N TYR A 6 -19.69 0.37 -26.00
CA TYR A 6 -18.45 0.54 -25.21
C TYR A 6 -18.35 1.92 -24.54
N ARG A 7 -18.79 2.99 -25.23
CA ARG A 7 -18.88 4.33 -24.62
C ARG A 7 -19.88 4.38 -23.46
N PHE A 8 -20.95 3.60 -23.52
CA PHE A 8 -21.95 3.53 -22.44
C PHE A 8 -21.45 2.72 -21.23
N LEU A 9 -20.71 1.64 -21.47
CA LEU A 9 -20.07 0.82 -20.43
C LEU A 9 -19.08 1.61 -19.54
N PHE A 10 -18.39 2.62 -20.10
CA PHE A 10 -17.51 3.50 -19.33
C PHE A 10 -18.25 4.26 -18.22
N PHE A 11 -19.54 4.56 -18.40
CA PHE A 11 -20.34 5.24 -17.38
C PHE A 11 -20.86 4.30 -16.28
N PHE A 12 -20.83 2.98 -16.48
CA PHE A 12 -21.29 2.00 -15.50
C PHE A 12 -20.23 1.62 -14.46
N ILE A 13 -18.96 1.75 -14.83
CA ILE A 13 -17.84 1.35 -13.98
C ILE A 13 -17.24 2.58 -13.31
N ASP A 14 -17.33 2.61 -11.97
CA ASP A 14 -16.62 3.59 -11.17
C ASP A 14 -15.14 3.19 -11.07
N LEU A 15 -14.35 3.66 -12.03
CA LEU A 15 -12.90 3.43 -12.07
C LEU A 15 -12.21 3.98 -10.81
N LEU A 16 -12.70 5.08 -10.23
CA LEU A 16 -12.12 5.64 -9.01
C LEU A 16 -12.38 4.73 -7.82
N LYS A 17 -13.56 4.10 -7.76
CA LYS A 17 -13.86 3.09 -6.74
C LYS A 17 -12.90 1.92 -6.84
N ILE A 18 -12.66 1.39 -8.04
CA ILE A 18 -11.70 0.29 -8.26
C ILE A 18 -10.31 0.67 -7.75
N GLN A 19 -9.84 1.89 -8.05
CA GLN A 19 -8.53 2.36 -7.57
C GLN A 19 -8.48 2.48 -6.05
N ARG A 20 -9.53 3.04 -5.41
CA ARG A 20 -9.61 3.13 -3.94
C ARG A 20 -9.62 1.75 -3.30
N GLU A 21 -10.45 0.84 -3.79
CA GLU A 21 -10.58 -0.52 -3.25
C GLU A 21 -9.28 -1.31 -3.41
N SER A 22 -8.62 -1.19 -4.55
CA SER A 22 -7.30 -1.80 -4.78
C SER A 22 -6.27 -1.28 -3.78
N PHE A 23 -6.20 0.04 -3.56
CA PHE A 23 -5.30 0.63 -2.59
C PHE A 23 -5.62 0.19 -1.15
N TYR A 24 -6.92 0.14 -0.76
CA TYR A 24 -7.32 -0.39 0.54
C TYR A 24 -6.93 -1.86 0.72
N SER A 25 -7.06 -2.68 -0.32
CA SER A 25 -6.63 -4.07 -0.32
C SER A 25 -5.11 -4.20 -0.15
N PHE A 26 -4.35 -3.38 -0.88
CA PHE A 26 -2.90 -3.30 -0.75
C PHE A 26 -2.47 -2.98 0.69
N LEU A 27 -3.08 -1.97 1.31
CA LEU A 27 -2.81 -1.65 2.71
C LEU A 27 -3.22 -2.83 3.62
N LYS A 28 -4.47 -3.29 3.53
CA LYS A 28 -5.02 -4.28 4.48
C LYS A 28 -4.29 -5.62 4.44
N THR A 29 -3.97 -6.14 3.25
CA THR A 29 -3.43 -7.49 3.10
C THR A 29 -2.18 -7.55 2.22
N GLY A 30 -2.08 -6.70 1.20
CA GLY A 30 -0.96 -6.74 0.25
C GLY A 30 0.41 -6.52 0.92
N LEU A 31 0.53 -5.52 1.78
CA LEU A 31 1.75 -5.26 2.55
C LEU A 31 2.14 -6.45 3.44
N ILE A 32 1.17 -7.07 4.11
CA ILE A 32 1.42 -8.22 4.98
C ILE A 32 1.95 -9.39 4.16
N GLN A 33 1.30 -9.68 3.02
CA GLN A 33 1.67 -10.76 2.12
C GLN A 33 3.10 -10.57 1.60
N GLU A 34 3.41 -9.39 1.04
CA GLU A 34 4.73 -9.09 0.50
C GLU A 34 5.83 -9.19 1.57
N ILE A 35 5.61 -8.63 2.76
CA ILE A 35 6.59 -8.71 3.85
C ILE A 35 6.77 -10.16 4.31
N SER A 36 5.69 -10.96 4.33
CA SER A 36 5.73 -12.37 4.75
C SER A 36 6.40 -13.32 3.75
N LEU A 37 6.43 -12.96 2.46
CA LEU A 37 7.13 -13.74 1.44
C LEU A 37 8.65 -13.67 1.60
N ASN A 38 9.15 -12.64 2.27
CA ASN A 38 10.57 -12.50 2.53
C ASN A 38 11.04 -13.57 3.52
N LYS A 39 12.05 -14.34 3.11
CA LYS A 39 12.77 -15.25 4.01
C LYS A 39 13.41 -14.42 5.14
N PRO A 40 13.58 -15.00 6.34
CA PRO A 40 14.33 -14.34 7.40
C PRO A 40 15.69 -13.87 6.87
N ILE A 41 16.05 -12.62 7.14
CA ILE A 41 17.33 -12.08 6.71
C ILE A 41 18.37 -12.60 7.70
N PHE A 42 19.31 -13.40 7.21
CA PHE A 42 20.40 -13.92 8.01
C PHE A 42 21.62 -13.01 7.87
N TRP A 43 22.25 -12.69 8.99
CA TRP A 43 23.48 -11.90 9.06
C TRP A 43 24.59 -12.72 9.75
N ASN A 44 25.84 -12.53 9.30
CA ASN A 44 27.05 -13.14 9.87
C ASN A 44 26.98 -14.67 10.04
N ASN A 45 26.96 -15.41 8.93
CA ASN A 45 26.97 -16.88 8.89
C ASN A 45 25.87 -17.56 9.73
N HIS A 46 24.64 -17.06 9.66
CA HIS A 46 23.45 -17.58 10.37
C HIS A 46 23.43 -17.41 11.90
N ASN A 47 24.38 -16.66 12.48
CA ASN A 47 24.35 -16.40 13.93
C ASN A 47 23.32 -15.34 14.33
N LEU A 48 22.89 -14.49 13.39
CA LEU A 48 21.86 -13.49 13.61
C LEU A 48 20.75 -13.68 12.58
N GLN A 49 19.51 -13.73 13.06
CA GLN A 49 18.31 -13.85 12.24
C GLN A 49 17.42 -12.65 12.51
N ILE A 50 17.04 -11.95 11.45
CA ILE A 50 16.07 -10.85 11.50
C ILE A 50 14.71 -11.42 11.09
N ILE A 51 13.74 -11.30 12.00
CA ILE A 51 12.38 -11.77 11.83
C ILE A 51 11.44 -10.58 11.76
N PHE A 52 10.72 -10.47 10.64
CA PHE A 52 9.69 -9.45 10.46
C PHE A 52 8.33 -9.95 10.91
N TYR A 53 7.66 -9.20 11.77
CA TYR A 53 6.29 -9.51 12.17
C TYR A 53 5.28 -8.73 11.34
N SER A 54 5.11 -9.15 10.09
CA SER A 54 4.30 -8.46 9.07
C SER A 54 2.87 -8.14 9.51
N GLN A 55 2.24 -9.00 10.31
CA GLN A 55 0.86 -8.82 10.77
C GLN A 55 0.65 -7.62 11.71
N TYR A 56 1.72 -7.10 12.31
CA TYR A 56 1.65 -6.03 13.32
C TYR A 56 2.20 -4.70 12.81
N TYR A 57 2.32 -4.54 11.49
CA TYR A 57 2.72 -3.26 10.91
C TYR A 57 1.68 -2.17 11.26
N LYS A 58 2.14 -0.92 11.40
CA LYS A 58 1.29 0.23 11.71
C LYS A 58 1.57 1.37 10.74
N LEU A 59 0.50 2.00 10.26
CA LEU A 59 0.57 3.25 9.49
C LEU A 59 0.21 4.41 10.41
N VAL A 60 1.05 5.43 10.44
CA VAL A 60 0.73 6.67 11.15
C VAL A 60 -0.29 7.46 10.32
N PRO A 61 -1.42 7.89 10.91
CA PRO A 61 -2.38 8.71 10.18
C PRO A 61 -1.73 10.02 9.73
N ILE A 62 -2.01 10.43 8.50
CA ILE A 62 -1.50 11.68 7.95
C ILE A 62 -2.41 12.81 8.47
N LEU A 63 -1.83 13.76 9.18
CA LEU A 63 -2.54 14.94 9.70
C LEU A 63 -2.60 16.09 8.66
N LEU A 64 -1.73 16.06 7.66
CA LEU A 64 -1.66 17.06 6.60
C LEU A 64 -2.70 16.76 5.51
N ASN A 65 -3.23 17.80 4.87
CA ASN A 65 -4.04 17.67 3.66
C ASN A 65 -3.12 17.49 2.43
N SER A 66 -3.57 16.76 1.41
CA SER A 66 -2.85 16.57 0.15
C SER A 66 -2.55 17.89 -0.56
N GLN A 67 -3.40 18.90 -0.41
CA GLN A 67 -3.18 20.25 -0.95
C GLN A 67 -1.90 20.90 -0.41
N ILE A 68 -1.59 20.68 0.88
CA ILE A 68 -0.37 21.22 1.50
C ILE A 68 0.86 20.53 0.89
N ALA A 69 0.79 19.22 0.67
CA ALA A 69 1.88 18.48 0.03
C ALA A 69 2.13 18.97 -1.40
N ILE A 70 1.07 19.29 -2.16
CA ILE A 70 1.20 19.89 -3.51
C ILE A 70 1.87 21.26 -3.42
N TYR A 71 1.40 22.14 -2.53
CA TYR A 71 1.95 23.49 -2.37
C TYR A 71 3.44 23.46 -1.98
N GLU A 72 3.79 22.58 -1.04
CA GLU A 72 5.17 22.41 -0.58
C GLU A 72 6.04 21.59 -1.56
N SER A 73 5.49 21.11 -2.66
CA SER A 73 6.16 20.20 -3.61
C SER A 73 6.76 18.96 -2.92
N LYS A 74 6.03 18.41 -1.94
CA LYS A 74 6.40 17.22 -1.17
C LYS A 74 5.51 16.03 -1.50
N THR A 75 6.02 14.84 -1.27
CA THR A 75 5.24 13.60 -1.39
C THR A 75 4.21 13.51 -0.26
N PHE A 76 2.95 13.24 -0.61
CA PHE A 76 1.91 12.92 0.36
C PHE A 76 2.06 11.47 0.85
N SER A 77 2.71 11.28 1.99
CA SER A 77 3.03 9.95 2.52
C SER A 77 2.80 9.84 4.04
N CYS A 78 2.68 8.60 4.51
CA CYS A 78 2.64 8.27 5.92
C CYS A 78 3.89 7.46 6.33
N LYS A 79 4.14 7.38 7.63
CA LYS A 79 5.17 6.49 8.17
C LYS A 79 4.60 5.10 8.36
N LEU A 80 5.32 4.09 7.88
CA LEU A 80 5.06 2.68 8.14
C LEU A 80 6.06 2.19 9.20
N TYR A 81 5.54 1.58 10.26
CA TYR A 81 6.34 0.93 11.30
C TYR A 81 6.10 -0.58 11.25
N LEU A 82 7.18 -1.35 11.33
CA LEU A 82 7.15 -2.81 11.30
C LEU A 82 7.99 -3.34 12.47
N PRO A 83 7.41 -4.16 13.37
CA PRO A 83 8.18 -4.80 14.43
C PRO A 83 9.16 -5.84 13.88
N VAL A 84 10.36 -5.86 14.46
CA VAL A 84 11.48 -6.73 14.07
C VAL A 84 12.15 -7.28 15.32
N HIS A 85 12.58 -8.54 15.29
CA HIS A 85 13.41 -9.18 16.31
C HIS A 85 14.63 -9.84 15.65
#